data_AF-A0A952SLD9-F1
#
_entry.id   AF-A0A952SLD9-F1
#
_cell.length_a   1.000
_cell.length_b   1.000
_cell.length_c   1.000
_cell.angle_alpha   90.00
_cell.angle_beta   90.00
_cell.angle_gamma   90.00
#
_symmetry.space_group_name_H-M   'P 1'
#
loop_
_entity.id
_entity.type
_entity.pdbx_description
1 polymer ?
#
loop_
_entity_poly.entity_id
_entity_poly.type
_entity_poly.pdbx_seq_one_letter_code
_entity_poly.pdbx_strand_id
1 'polypeptide(L)'
;MNQPPNPPQLPLLNLPPEDLALVQELVLQSGSLKGLAEVYSVSYPTIRARLDKVIERLRGLIAGRKPDPLREYLAELIDRGGISVESARRVLDLSERAGSAMDNGGVS
;
A
#
# COMPACT_ATOMS: atom_id res chain seq x y z
N MET A 1 -1.94 10.82 -35.62
CA MET A 1 -2.71 11.13 -34.40
C MET A 1 -1.74 11.14 -33.24
N ASN A 2 -1.30 12.32 -32.79
CA ASN A 2 -0.51 12.42 -31.56
C ASN A 2 -1.46 12.11 -30.40
N GLN A 3 -1.25 10.99 -29.73
CA GLN A 3 -1.90 10.72 -28.46
C GLN A 3 -1.46 11.83 -27.49
N PRO A 4 -2.39 12.53 -26.82
CA PRO A 4 -2.00 13.53 -25.83
C PRO A 4 -1.07 12.86 -24.80
N PRO A 5 -0.09 13.60 -24.24
CA PRO A 5 0.73 13.07 -23.17
C PRO A 5 -0.20 12.51 -22.10
N ASN A 6 0.00 11.24 -21.73
CA ASN A 6 -0.76 10.60 -20.66
C ASN A 6 -0.71 11.56 -19.47
N PRO A 7 -1.84 12.09 -18.97
CA PRO A 7 -1.82 13.01 -17.85
C PRO A 7 -1.04 12.35 -16.71
N PRO A 8 -0.26 13.11 -15.91
CA PRO A 8 0.45 12.53 -14.79
C PRO A 8 -0.55 11.75 -13.96
N GLN A 9 -0.43 10.42 -13.96
CA GLN A 9 -1.37 9.55 -13.27
C GLN A 9 -1.27 9.91 -11.80
N LEU A 10 -2.35 10.45 -11.24
CA LEU A 10 -2.42 10.75 -9.82
C LEU A 10 -2.19 9.43 -9.07
N PRO A 11 -1.14 9.31 -8.24
CA PRO A 11 -0.83 8.06 -7.55
C PRO A 11 -2.00 7.54 -6.71
N LEU A 12 -2.91 8.43 -6.32
CA LEU A 12 -4.16 8.11 -5.64
C LEU A 12 -5.02 7.09 -6.41
N LEU A 13 -5.04 7.14 -7.75
CA LEU A 13 -5.84 6.24 -8.59
C LEU A 13 -5.30 4.79 -8.61
N ASN A 14 -4.07 4.58 -8.13
CA ASN A 14 -3.46 3.26 -8.01
C ASN A 14 -3.70 2.62 -6.64
N LEU A 15 -4.46 3.27 -5.75
CA LEU A 15 -4.94 2.66 -4.53
C LEU A 15 -6.03 1.62 -4.85
N PRO A 16 -6.14 0.53 -4.07
CA PRO A 16 -7.24 -0.40 -4.23
C PRO A 16 -8.61 0.26 -3.99
N PRO A 17 -9.70 -0.33 -4.50
CA PRO A 17 -11.06 0.21 -4.37
C PRO A 17 -11.47 0.50 -2.92
N GLU A 18 -11.11 -0.37 -1.97
CA GLU A 18 -11.45 -0.20 -0.55
C GLU A 18 -10.72 0.97 0.13
N ASP A 19 -9.54 1.33 -0.37
CA ASP A 19 -8.77 2.48 0.10
C ASP A 19 -9.33 3.77 -0.52
N LEU A 20 -9.69 3.74 -1.80
CA LEU A 20 -10.37 4.84 -2.49
C LEU A 20 -11.72 5.17 -1.84
N ALA A 21 -12.51 4.16 -1.47
CA ALA A 21 -13.77 4.35 -0.76
C ALA A 21 -13.57 5.00 0.62
N LEU A 22 -12.50 4.64 1.33
CA LEU A 22 -12.15 5.29 2.60
C LEU A 22 -11.76 6.76 2.40
N VAL A 23 -10.98 7.06 1.36
CA VAL A 23 -10.59 8.44 1.01
C VAL A 23 -11.81 9.26 0.61
N GLN A 24 -12.73 8.70 -0.18
CA GLN A 24 -13.98 9.36 -0.54
C GLN A 24 -14.78 9.73 0.71
N GLU A 25 -14.98 8.79 1.63
CA GLU A 25 -15.72 9.06 2.86
C GLU A 25 -14.98 10.06 3.76
N LEU A 26 -13.66 10.00 3.83
CA LEU A 26 -12.85 10.99 4.54
C LEU A 26 -13.12 12.41 4.03
N VAL A 27 -13.21 12.59 2.71
CA VAL A 27 -13.52 13.89 2.10
C VAL A 27 -14.94 14.34 2.43
N LEU A 28 -15.93 13.43 2.35
CA LEU A 28 -17.32 13.72 2.71
C LEU A 28 -17.46 14.13 4.18
N GLN A 29 -16.65 13.54 5.06
CA GLN A 29 -16.58 13.87 6.49
C GLN A 29 -15.67 15.07 6.81
N SER A 30 -15.22 15.84 5.81
CA SER A 30 -14.31 16.98 5.99
C SER A 30 -13.02 16.64 6.74
N GLY A 31 -12.51 15.42 6.57
CA GLY A 31 -11.32 14.92 7.27
C GLY A 31 -11.57 14.37 8.68
N SER A 32 -12.83 14.28 9.14
CA SER A 32 -13.16 13.84 10.49
C SER A 32 -12.99 12.32 10.65
N LEU A 33 -11.93 11.91 11.37
CA LEU A 33 -11.75 10.52 11.80
C LEU A 33 -12.86 10.04 12.74
N LYS A 34 -13.51 10.95 13.50
CA LYS A 34 -14.66 10.60 14.33
C LYS A 34 -15.89 10.31 13.47
N GLY A 35 -16.17 11.16 12.47
CA GLY A 35 -17.28 10.94 11.53
C GLY A 35 -17.09 9.65 10.73
N LEU A 36 -15.86 9.38 10.29
CA LEU A 36 -15.50 8.09 9.69
C LEU A 36 -15.74 6.89 10.62
N ALA A 37 -15.38 7.00 11.90
CA ALA A 37 -15.61 5.93 12.86
C ALA A 37 -17.12 5.61 13.00
N GLU A 38 -17.97 6.63 13.00
CA GLU A 38 -19.42 6.50 13.04
C GLU A 38 -19.96 5.86 11.75
N VAL A 39 -19.58 6.36 10.58
CA VAL A 39 -20.01 5.82 9.27
C VAL A 39 -19.64 4.35 9.10
N TYR A 40 -18.40 3.99 9.45
CA TYR A 40 -17.92 2.62 9.35
C TYR A 40 -18.32 1.75 10.55
N SER A 41 -19.01 2.30 11.55
CA SER A 41 -19.42 1.60 12.78
C SER A 41 -18.26 0.88 13.48
N VAL A 42 -17.11 1.55 13.56
CA VAL A 42 -15.89 1.03 14.21
C VAL A 42 -15.35 2.01 15.24
N SER A 43 -14.41 1.56 16.06
CA SER A 43 -13.75 2.44 17.01
C SER A 43 -12.82 3.44 16.31
N TYR A 44 -12.61 4.61 16.93
CA TYR A 44 -11.65 5.60 16.45
C TYR A 44 -10.23 5.02 16.24
N PRO A 45 -9.66 4.22 17.17
CA PRO A 45 -8.38 3.55 16.93
C PRO A 45 -8.38 2.65 15.68
N THR A 46 -9.48 1.92 15.43
CA THR A 46 -9.61 1.04 14.26
C THR A 46 -9.54 1.82 12.95
N ILE A 47 -10.33 2.90 12.84
CA ILE A 47 -10.38 3.68 11.59
C ILE A 47 -9.10 4.48 11.36
N ARG A 48 -8.46 4.96 12.44
CA ARG A 48 -7.15 5.61 12.37
C ARG A 48 -6.09 4.66 11.81
N ALA A 49 -6.01 3.43 12.35
CA ALA A 49 -5.07 2.43 11.86
C ALA A 49 -5.31 2.06 10.38
N ARG A 50 -6.59 2.06 9.95
CA ARG A 50 -6.94 1.85 8.54
C ARG A 50 -6.47 3.01 7.66
N LEU A 51 -6.73 4.27 8.06
CA LEU A 51 -6.27 5.44 7.32
C LEU A 51 -4.73 5.51 7.26
N ASP A 52 -4.04 5.19 8.36
CA ASP A 52 -2.58 5.16 8.41
C ASP A 52 -2.02 4.21 7.32
N LYS A 53 -2.63 3.04 7.11
CA LYS A 53 -2.23 2.11 6.03
C LYS A 53 -2.44 2.69 4.63
N VAL A 54 -3.54 3.41 4.40
CA VAL A 54 -3.81 4.09 3.12
C VAL A 54 -2.75 5.17 2.85
N ILE A 55 -2.41 5.96 3.86
CA ILE A 55 -1.39 7.00 3.78
C ILE A 55 -0.03 6.38 3.45
N GLU A 56 0.37 5.31 4.12
CA GLU A 56 1.64 4.63 3.85
C GLU A 56 1.71 4.07 2.43
N ARG A 57 0.61 3.45 1.94
CA ARG A 57 0.53 2.96 0.57
C ARG A 57 0.65 4.10 -0.44
N LEU A 58 -0.08 5.19 -0.22
CA LEU A 58 -0.03 6.37 -1.10
C LEU A 58 1.36 7.01 -1.11
N ARG A 59 2.03 7.12 0.04
CA ARG A 59 3.42 7.60 0.13
C ARG A 59 4.37 6.74 -0.69
N GLY A 60 4.22 5.41 -0.64
CA GLY A 60 4.99 4.48 -1.47
C GLY A 60 4.81 4.74 -2.96
N LEU A 61 3.56 4.91 -3.40
CA LEU A 61 3.23 5.21 -4.80
C LEU A 61 3.80 6.57 -5.25
N ILE A 62 3.69 7.62 -4.41
CA ILE A 62 4.26 8.95 -4.70
C ILE A 62 5.79 8.88 -4.81
N ALA A 63 6.45 8.10 -3.95
CA ALA A 63 7.90 7.92 -3.99
C ALA A 63 8.39 7.08 -5.18
N GLY A 64 7.49 6.65 -6.08
CA GLY A 64 7.83 5.78 -7.21
C GLY A 64 8.27 4.38 -6.79
N ARG A 65 8.01 3.97 -5.54
CA ARG A 65 8.15 2.56 -5.17
C ARG A 65 7.09 1.82 -5.96
N LYS A 66 7.53 1.02 -6.93
CA LYS A 66 6.66 0.03 -7.54
C LYS A 66 6.10 -0.85 -6.42
N PRO A 67 4.82 -1.26 -6.50
CA PRO A 67 4.29 -2.30 -5.62
C PRO A 67 5.30 -3.44 -5.61
N ASP A 68 5.74 -3.84 -4.42
CA ASP A 68 6.72 -4.92 -4.27
C ASP A 68 6.04 -6.22 -4.73
N PRO A 69 6.35 -6.72 -5.94
CA PRO A 69 5.60 -7.83 -6.52
C PRO A 69 5.75 -9.10 -5.69
N LEU A 70 6.87 -9.22 -4.95
CA LEU A 70 7.10 -10.32 -4.03
C LEU A 70 6.15 -10.23 -2.83
N ARG A 71 5.97 -9.04 -2.24
CA ARG A 71 5.02 -8.86 -1.12
C ARG A 71 3.59 -9.12 -1.53
N GLU A 72 3.17 -8.69 -2.72
CA GLU A 72 1.82 -8.96 -3.24
C GLU A 72 1.60 -10.46 -3.46
N TYR A 73 2.55 -11.13 -4.12
CA TYR A 73 2.46 -12.56 -4.36
C TYR A 73 2.46 -13.36 -3.05
N LEU A 74 3.24 -12.97 -2.05
CA LEU A 74 3.24 -13.60 -0.74
C LEU A 74 1.93 -13.38 0.02
N ALA A 75 1.33 -12.20 -0.06
CA ALA A 75 0.01 -11.94 0.53
C ALA A 75 -1.06 -12.84 -0.11
N GLU A 76 -1.05 -12.97 -1.44
CA GLU A 76 -1.96 -13.87 -2.16
C GLU A 76 -1.78 -15.35 -1.76
N LEU A 77 -0.54 -15.80 -1.59
CA LEU A 77 -0.26 -17.17 -1.13
C LEU A 77 -0.74 -17.41 0.30
N ILE A 78 -0.70 -16.41 1.18
CA ILE A 78 -1.24 -16.51 2.55
C ILE A 78 -2.76 -16.67 2.48
N ASP A 79 -3.44 -15.83 1.70
CA ASP A 79 -4.90 -15.88 1.57
C ASP A 79 -5.39 -17.21 0.98
N ARG A 80 -4.61 -17.81 0.08
CA ARG A 80 -4.86 -19.14 -0.49
C ARG A 80 -4.46 -20.30 0.45
N GLY A 81 -3.87 -20.02 1.60
CA GLY A 81 -3.35 -21.03 2.54
C GLY A 81 -2.12 -21.79 2.04
N GLY A 82 -1.47 -21.31 0.97
CA GLY A 82 -0.28 -21.94 0.38
C GLY A 82 1.00 -21.69 1.18
N ILE A 83 1.03 -20.66 2.02
CA ILE A 83 2.16 -20.34 2.90
C ILE A 83 1.69 -19.75 4.23
N SER A 84 2.45 -20.00 5.30
CA SER A 84 2.24 -19.33 6.58
C SER A 84 2.79 -17.91 6.57
N VAL A 85 2.16 -17.00 7.34
CA VAL A 85 2.63 -15.62 7.55
C VAL A 85 4.10 -15.58 7.98
N GLU A 86 4.52 -16.53 8.83
CA GLU A 86 5.90 -16.63 9.30
C GLU A 86 6.88 -16.97 8.17
N SER A 87 6.50 -17.90 7.29
CA SER A 87 7.34 -18.29 6.15
C SER A 87 7.42 -17.17 5.11
N ALA A 88 6.33 -16.46 4.84
CA ALA A 88 6.35 -15.28 3.98
C ALA A 88 7.30 -14.20 4.52
N ARG A 89 7.31 -13.98 5.84
CA ARG A 89 8.22 -13.01 6.48
C ARG A 89 9.69 -13.39 6.30
N ARG A 90 10.03 -14.69 6.45
CA ARG A 90 11.40 -15.18 6.20
C ARG A 90 11.86 -14.92 4.76
N VAL A 91 10.97 -15.08 3.78
CA VAL A 91 11.27 -14.82 2.36
C VAL A 91 11.56 -13.33 2.13
N LEU A 92 10.78 -12.44 2.74
CA LEU A 92 11.02 -10.99 2.67
C LEU A 92 12.36 -10.60 3.27
N ASP A 93 12.65 -11.07 4.49
CA ASP A 93 13.91 -10.78 5.18
C ASP A 93 15.13 -11.25 4.35
N LEU A 94 15.01 -12.41 3.68
CA LEU A 94 16.05 -12.93 2.79
C LEU A 94 16.23 -12.04 1.55
N SER A 95 15.12 -11.60 0.93
CA SER A 95 15.15 -10.74 -0.26
C SER A 95 15.77 -9.37 0.00
N GLU A 96 15.50 -8.79 1.18
CA GLU A 96 16.05 -7.50 1.59
C GLU A 96 17.58 -7.60 1.80
N ARG A 97 18.05 -8.69 2.42
CA ARG A 97 19.49 -8.98 2.58
C ARG A 97 20.19 -9.19 1.23
N ALA A 98 19.54 -9.87 0.29
CA ALA A 98 20.08 -10.08 -1.04
C ALA A 98 20.13 -8.78 -1.86
N GLY A 99 19.13 -7.90 -1.73
CA GLY A 99 19.10 -6.58 -2.36
C GLY A 99 20.20 -5.65 -1.84
N SER A 100 20.43 -5.62 -0.51
CA SER A 100 21.50 -4.80 0.10
C SER A 100 22.92 -5.25 -0.24
N ALA A 101 23.10 -6.53 -0.62
CA ALA A 101 24.40 -7.05 -1.07
C ALA A 101 24.73 -6.62 -2.52
N MET A 102 23.72 -6.38 -3.37
CA MET A 102 23.94 -5.95 -4.76
C MET A 102 24.14 -4.44 -4.94
N ASP A 103 23.64 -3.61 -4.01
CA ASP A 103 23.80 -2.14 -4.06
C ASP A 103 25.22 -1.68 -3.67
N ASN A 104 25.94 -2.46 -2.84
CA ASN A 104 27.31 -2.15 -2.41
C ASN A 104 28.42 -2.59 -3.40
N GLY A 105 28.07 -3.07 -4.60
CA GLY A 105 29.03 -3.55 -5.60
C GLY A 105 29.35 -2.58 -6.75
N GLY A 106 28.82 -1.36 -6.72
CA GLY A 106 28.80 -0.42 -7.85
C GLY A 106 29.79 0.76 -7.82
N VAL A 107 30.80 0.75 -6.94
CA VAL A 107 31.87 1.76 -6.96
C VAL A 107 33.24 1.08 -6.85
N SER A 108 33.89 0.91 -7.99
CA SER A 108 35.35 0.81 -8.13
C SER A 108 35.75 1.33 -9.50
#